data_AF-A0A9Q4CLL4-F1
#
_entry.id   AF-A0A9Q4CLL4-F1
#
_cell.length_a   1.000
_cell.length_b   1.000
_cell.length_c   1.000
_cell.angle_alpha   90.00
_cell.angle_beta   90.00
_cell.angle_gamma   90.00
#
_symmetry.space_group_name_H-M   'P 1'
#
loop_
_entity.id
_entity.type
_entity.pdbx_description
1 polymer ?
#
loop_
_entity_poly.entity_id
_entity_poly.type
_entity_poly.pdbx_seq_one_letter_code
_entity_poly.pdbx_strand_id
1 'polypeptide(L)'
;MTDFQTALHQAAARQDHSQFCALIQHAVHGIDRLCTTQLQQVLHHPDFCALEARWRSLRHLTALITSPRRVIIRLLDLSWPLLARELNTAFDIRHTLLYRLLYQRELNTAGGLPFGLLLVDHQMVFTGGGEYDELYTATRLAELGEVSLCPVITGTDPHFTGDDLHWFSADHDRISRILNSPDYCLWQKLRCHEQARFLYLALPRFLLRYPHKTPRCDFVYQPDNLPGGELWGNAAWLVVMNVIREFERISWFGFLRSYDSGGTQGAIVAPLTGGDTLTPPEIVTETDLACEQDNFWAEQGLTACTSLYLSGQYGFFSYYSVWLPPEPRWRQLTMLPVNLMACRFAHAIRTQIRDKIGNFDSPAACQRAVEKWLKRYVSDVDYGEDVIMADYPLRRASVIMSADPADPARYQCRICLQPQYQYDISEANVDLTLWFSRPQGEVLL
;
A
#
# COMPACT_ATOMS: atom_id res chain seq x y z
N MET A 1 34.77 6.64 -40.95
CA MET A 1 33.88 6.16 -42.04
C MET A 1 34.60 6.02 -43.37
N THR A 2 35.52 6.92 -43.72
CA THR A 2 36.33 6.86 -44.96
C THR A 2 37.11 5.55 -45.10
N ASP A 3 37.70 5.04 -44.01
CA ASP A 3 38.55 3.84 -44.03
C ASP A 3 37.76 2.53 -44.23
N PHE A 4 36.50 2.50 -43.80
CA PHE A 4 35.64 1.33 -43.96
C PHE A 4 35.18 1.17 -45.42
N GLN A 5 34.86 2.29 -46.07
CA GLN A 5 34.46 2.31 -47.48
C GLN A 5 35.62 1.87 -48.39
N THR A 6 36.84 2.34 -48.13
CA THR A 6 38.04 1.89 -48.86
C THR A 6 38.34 0.41 -48.62
N ALA A 7 38.19 -0.09 -47.39
CA ALA A 7 38.37 -1.52 -47.09
C ALA A 7 37.35 -2.42 -47.82
N LEU A 8 36.08 -2.00 -47.89
CA LEU A 8 35.02 -2.70 -48.65
C LEU A 8 35.33 -2.74 -50.15
N HIS A 9 35.73 -1.61 -50.73
CA HIS A 9 36.07 -1.53 -52.15
C HIS A 9 37.32 -2.37 -52.50
N GLN A 10 38.30 -2.44 -51.61
CA GLN A 10 39.48 -3.28 -51.79
C GLN A 10 39.16 -4.78 -51.68
N ALA A 11 38.28 -5.18 -50.75
CA ALA A 11 37.82 -6.58 -50.64
C ALA A 11 36.99 -7.01 -51.87
N ALA A 12 36.11 -6.13 -52.36
CA ALA A 12 35.34 -6.36 -53.58
C ALA A 12 36.24 -6.48 -54.83
N ALA A 13 37.27 -5.65 -54.94
CA ALA A 13 38.25 -5.72 -56.04
C ALA A 13 39.06 -7.02 -56.04
N ARG A 14 39.24 -7.67 -54.88
CA ARG A 14 39.94 -8.95 -54.73
C ARG A 14 39.05 -10.18 -54.88
N GLN A 15 37.73 -10.02 -55.10
CA GLN A 15 36.73 -11.09 -55.15
C GLN A 15 36.71 -12.01 -53.91
N ASP A 16 37.20 -11.53 -52.76
CA ASP A 16 37.23 -12.33 -51.53
C ASP A 16 35.90 -12.20 -50.78
N HIS A 17 34.99 -13.15 -51.06
CA HIS A 17 33.65 -13.16 -50.50
C HIS A 17 33.65 -13.27 -48.97
N SER A 18 34.61 -13.99 -48.41
CA SER A 18 34.72 -14.22 -46.96
C SER A 18 35.02 -12.92 -46.21
N GLN A 19 36.01 -12.17 -46.69
CA GLN A 19 36.43 -10.91 -46.10
C GLN A 19 35.39 -9.81 -46.26
N PHE A 20 34.70 -9.78 -47.41
CA PHE A 20 33.61 -8.84 -47.65
C PHE A 20 32.43 -9.06 -46.69
N CYS A 21 31.98 -10.31 -46.53
CA CYS A 21 30.93 -10.67 -45.58
C CYS A 21 31.32 -10.34 -44.13
N ALA A 22 32.58 -10.59 -43.74
CA ALA A 22 33.07 -10.27 -42.40
C ALA A 22 33.06 -8.75 -42.12
N LEU A 23 33.44 -7.92 -43.10
CA LEU A 23 33.39 -6.47 -42.97
C LEU A 23 31.95 -5.94 -42.83
N ILE A 24 30.99 -6.49 -43.58
CA ILE A 24 29.57 -6.14 -43.44
C ILE A 24 29.07 -6.55 -42.05
N GLN A 25 29.35 -7.78 -41.60
CA GLN A 25 28.97 -8.25 -40.27
C GLN A 25 29.57 -7.38 -39.17
N HIS A 26 30.82 -6.92 -39.33
CA HIS A 26 31.45 -5.99 -38.38
C HIS A 26 30.75 -4.63 -38.35
N ALA A 27 30.32 -4.10 -39.50
CA ALA A 27 29.56 -2.84 -39.54
C ALA A 27 28.17 -2.99 -38.94
N VAL A 28 27.46 -4.10 -39.23
CA VAL A 28 26.18 -4.43 -38.59
C VAL A 28 26.35 -4.52 -37.08
N HIS A 29 27.37 -5.23 -36.60
CA HIS A 29 27.67 -5.30 -35.17
C HIS A 29 27.96 -3.92 -34.55
N GLY A 30 28.66 -3.03 -35.28
CA GLY A 30 28.88 -1.65 -34.85
C GLY A 30 27.57 -0.85 -34.72
N ILE A 31 26.63 -1.02 -35.66
CA ILE A 31 25.30 -0.40 -35.60
C ILE A 31 24.49 -0.99 -34.44
N ASP A 32 24.45 -2.31 -34.30
CA ASP A 32 23.74 -3.01 -33.22
C ASP A 32 24.23 -2.56 -31.84
N ARG A 33 25.54 -2.33 -31.70
CA ARG A 33 26.13 -1.79 -30.47
C ARG A 33 25.65 -0.37 -30.17
N LEU A 34 25.64 0.52 -31.17
CA LEU A 34 25.13 1.89 -31.01
C LEU A 34 23.64 1.90 -30.65
N CYS A 35 22.83 1.07 -31.33
CA CYS A 35 21.42 0.88 -31.01
C CYS A 35 21.23 0.34 -29.59
N THR A 36 22.07 -0.60 -29.16
CA THR A 36 22.02 -1.14 -27.80
C THR A 36 22.32 -0.09 -26.75
N THR A 37 23.40 0.69 -26.91
CA THR A 37 23.76 1.76 -25.97
C THR A 37 22.64 2.80 -25.87
N GLN A 38 22.05 3.20 -27.00
CA GLN A 38 20.94 4.15 -27.01
C GLN A 38 19.69 3.58 -26.32
N LEU A 39 19.34 2.32 -26.61
CA LEU A 39 18.19 1.66 -25.98
C LEU A 39 18.40 1.50 -24.48
N GLN A 40 19.61 1.16 -24.03
CA GLN A 40 19.94 1.10 -22.61
C GLN A 40 19.74 2.45 -21.94
N GLN A 41 20.20 3.56 -22.53
CA GLN A 41 19.99 4.89 -21.95
C GLN A 41 18.50 5.23 -21.79
N VAL A 42 17.66 4.85 -22.76
CA VAL A 42 16.21 5.06 -22.68
C VAL A 42 15.59 4.17 -21.60
N LEU A 43 15.94 2.88 -21.57
CA LEU A 43 15.38 1.91 -20.61
C LEU A 43 15.81 2.17 -19.16
N HIS A 44 17.00 2.71 -18.94
CA HIS A 44 17.52 3.04 -17.61
C HIS A 44 17.22 4.48 -17.20
N HIS A 45 16.55 5.27 -18.04
CA HIS A 45 16.17 6.63 -17.68
C HIS A 45 15.24 6.60 -16.46
N PRO A 46 15.50 7.39 -15.39
CA PRO A 46 14.75 7.31 -14.13
C PRO A 46 13.24 7.50 -14.33
N ASP A 47 12.84 8.42 -15.20
CA ASP A 47 11.41 8.66 -15.49
C ASP A 47 10.75 7.45 -16.17
N PHE A 48 11.48 6.77 -17.06
CA PHE A 48 10.96 5.57 -17.73
C PHE A 48 10.86 4.41 -16.75
N CYS A 49 11.89 4.18 -15.94
CA CYS A 49 11.88 3.17 -14.88
C CYS A 49 10.74 3.42 -13.89
N ALA A 50 10.53 4.66 -13.45
CA ALA A 50 9.44 5.01 -12.56
C ALA A 50 8.09 4.67 -13.21
N LEU A 51 7.86 5.11 -14.44
CA LEU A 51 6.62 4.84 -15.18
C LEU A 51 6.41 3.32 -15.39
N GLU A 52 7.44 2.60 -15.83
CA GLU A 52 7.41 1.15 -16.02
C GLU A 52 7.06 0.44 -14.69
N ALA A 53 7.68 0.86 -13.58
CA ALA A 53 7.41 0.28 -12.26
C ALA A 53 5.95 0.46 -11.83
N ARG A 54 5.36 1.65 -12.03
CA ARG A 54 3.95 1.91 -11.68
C ARG A 54 2.99 1.06 -12.50
N TRP A 55 3.16 1.05 -13.82
CA TRP A 55 2.26 0.34 -14.73
C TRP A 55 2.37 -1.17 -14.62
N ARG A 56 3.58 -1.70 -14.39
CA ARG A 56 3.77 -3.14 -14.14
C ARG A 56 3.15 -3.55 -12.81
N SER A 57 3.35 -2.77 -11.76
CA SER A 57 2.72 -3.05 -10.46
C SER A 57 1.19 -3.04 -10.57
N LEU A 58 0.62 -2.08 -11.30
CA LEU A 58 -0.81 -2.05 -11.59
C LEU A 58 -1.26 -3.27 -12.41
N ARG A 59 -0.49 -3.68 -13.42
CA ARG A 59 -0.77 -4.89 -14.20
C ARG A 59 -0.81 -6.13 -13.30
N HIS A 60 0.18 -6.31 -12.43
CA HIS A 60 0.19 -7.41 -11.46
C HIS A 60 -1.00 -7.36 -10.51
N LEU A 61 -1.39 -6.16 -10.03
CA LEU A 61 -2.56 -5.98 -9.17
C LEU A 61 -3.85 -6.42 -9.88
N THR A 62 -4.03 -5.98 -11.13
CA THR A 62 -5.23 -6.31 -11.91
C THR A 62 -5.27 -7.78 -12.33
N ALA A 63 -4.12 -8.41 -12.56
CA ALA A 63 -4.02 -9.82 -12.90
C ALA A 63 -4.35 -10.75 -11.72
N LEU A 64 -4.15 -10.28 -10.49
CA LEU A 64 -4.46 -11.02 -9.26
C LEU A 64 -5.96 -11.10 -8.97
N ILE A 65 -6.75 -10.12 -9.42
CA ILE A 65 -8.19 -10.06 -9.13
C ILE A 65 -8.93 -11.18 -9.88
N THR A 66 -9.57 -12.05 -9.13
CA THR A 66 -10.39 -13.14 -9.69
C THR A 66 -11.86 -12.73 -9.79
N SER A 67 -12.34 -11.87 -8.88
CA SER A 67 -13.75 -11.49 -8.73
C SER A 67 -14.00 -10.00 -8.96
N PRO A 68 -14.23 -9.56 -10.23
CA PRO A 68 -14.35 -8.13 -10.56
C PRO A 68 -15.60 -7.44 -9.98
N ARG A 69 -16.58 -8.21 -9.47
CA ARG A 69 -17.78 -7.65 -8.82
C ARG A 69 -17.56 -7.26 -7.36
N ARG A 70 -16.53 -7.84 -6.70
CA ARG A 70 -16.26 -7.62 -5.27
C ARG A 70 -15.18 -6.57 -5.04
N VAL A 71 -14.18 -6.53 -5.93
CA VAL A 71 -13.04 -5.63 -5.85
C VAL A 71 -13.09 -4.63 -6.99
N ILE A 72 -13.14 -3.35 -6.66
CA ILE A 72 -13.15 -2.25 -7.63
C ILE A 72 -11.89 -1.43 -7.42
N ILE A 73 -11.02 -1.38 -8.42
CA ILE A 73 -9.86 -0.48 -8.44
C ILE A 73 -10.27 0.80 -9.16
N ARG A 74 -9.96 1.95 -8.54
CA ARG A 74 -10.09 3.26 -9.19
C ARG A 74 -8.72 3.92 -9.21
N LEU A 75 -8.29 4.33 -10.39
CA LEU A 75 -7.02 5.01 -10.60
C LEU A 75 -7.26 6.52 -10.59
N LEU A 76 -6.43 7.24 -9.82
CA LEU A 76 -6.34 8.69 -9.86
C LEU A 76 -4.92 9.05 -10.27
N ASP A 77 -4.76 9.67 -11.44
CA ASP A 77 -3.48 10.22 -11.86
C ASP A 77 -3.27 11.59 -11.21
N LEU A 78 -2.25 11.69 -10.35
CA LEU A 78 -1.90 12.90 -9.63
C LEU A 78 -0.40 12.92 -9.36
N SER A 79 0.26 14.03 -9.67
CA SER A 79 1.69 14.18 -9.36
C SER A 79 1.90 14.46 -7.87
N TRP A 80 2.96 13.88 -7.31
CA TRP A 80 3.29 14.05 -5.88
C TRP A 80 3.48 15.53 -5.48
N PRO A 81 4.21 16.38 -6.25
CA PRO A 81 4.38 17.78 -5.88
C PRO A 81 3.05 18.55 -5.84
N LEU A 82 2.10 18.22 -6.72
CA LEU A 82 0.78 18.83 -6.74
C LEU A 82 -0.02 18.42 -5.50
N LEU A 83 0.02 17.14 -5.14
CA LEU A 83 -0.63 16.61 -3.95
C LEU A 83 -0.05 17.24 -2.67
N ALA A 84 1.28 17.28 -2.54
CA ALA A 84 1.96 17.88 -1.40
C ALA A 84 1.61 19.36 -1.26
N ARG A 85 1.64 20.12 -2.36
CA ARG A 85 1.22 21.52 -2.36
C ARG A 85 -0.21 21.70 -1.86
N GLU A 86 -1.14 20.91 -2.38
CA GLU A 86 -2.55 21.02 -2.01
C GLU A 86 -2.78 20.70 -0.52
N LEU A 87 -2.21 19.59 -0.03
CA LEU A 87 -2.37 19.17 1.36
C LEU A 87 -1.74 20.17 2.35
N ASN A 88 -0.60 20.76 2.00
CA ASN A 88 0.12 21.68 2.87
C ASN A 88 -0.42 23.11 2.85
N THR A 89 -1.07 23.52 1.75
CA THR A 89 -1.69 24.85 1.63
C THR A 89 -3.12 24.89 2.18
N ALA A 90 -3.80 23.74 2.28
CA ALA A 90 -5.15 23.68 2.81
C ALA A 90 -5.19 24.00 4.31
N PHE A 91 -6.09 24.91 4.71
CA PHE A 91 -6.34 25.22 6.12
C PHE A 91 -6.99 24.04 6.87
N ASP A 92 -7.95 23.38 6.23
CA ASP A 92 -8.61 22.17 6.71
C ASP A 92 -8.64 21.12 5.58
N ILE A 93 -8.36 19.88 5.93
CA ILE A 93 -8.34 18.74 5.01
C ILE A 93 -9.69 18.56 4.33
N ARG A 94 -10.78 18.96 4.99
CA ARG A 94 -12.14 18.89 4.42
C ARG A 94 -12.32 19.73 3.14
N HIS A 95 -11.40 20.65 2.85
CA HIS A 95 -11.42 21.44 1.62
C HIS A 95 -10.56 20.86 0.48
N THR A 96 -9.78 19.82 0.76
CA THR A 96 -8.88 19.19 -0.24
C THR A 96 -9.66 18.41 -1.30
N LEU A 97 -9.05 18.27 -2.48
CA LEU A 97 -9.55 17.48 -3.60
C LEU A 97 -9.69 16.01 -3.22
N LEU A 98 -8.67 15.43 -2.56
CA LEU A 98 -8.74 14.03 -2.14
C LEU A 98 -9.91 13.78 -1.19
N TYR A 99 -10.16 14.68 -0.22
CA TYR A 99 -11.33 14.55 0.63
C TYR A 99 -12.65 14.61 -0.15
N ARG A 100 -12.75 15.52 -1.12
CA ARG A 100 -13.92 15.62 -2.00
C ARG A 100 -14.14 14.32 -2.79
N LEU A 101 -13.08 13.72 -3.30
CA LEU A 101 -13.15 12.49 -4.09
C LEU A 101 -13.44 11.26 -3.23
N LEU A 102 -12.74 11.08 -2.12
CA LEU A 102 -12.84 9.90 -1.27
C LEU A 102 -14.09 9.90 -0.40
N TYR A 103 -14.39 11.04 0.23
CA TYR A 103 -15.46 11.13 1.22
C TYR A 103 -16.73 11.76 0.65
N GLN A 104 -16.65 12.95 0.05
CA GLN A 104 -17.87 13.68 -0.34
C GLN A 104 -18.62 12.99 -1.48
N ARG A 105 -17.92 12.62 -2.56
CA ARG A 105 -18.53 11.98 -3.75
C ARG A 105 -18.96 10.54 -3.53
N GLU A 106 -18.33 9.83 -2.61
CA GLU A 106 -18.64 8.42 -2.34
C GLU A 106 -19.34 8.24 -1.00
N LEU A 107 -18.60 8.26 0.11
CA LEU A 107 -19.14 7.89 1.42
C LEU A 107 -20.32 8.79 1.86
N ASN A 108 -20.29 10.07 1.52
CA ASN A 108 -21.36 11.01 1.88
C ASN A 108 -22.51 11.06 0.86
N THR A 109 -22.33 10.52 -0.34
CA THR A 109 -23.35 10.56 -1.40
C THR A 109 -24.20 9.28 -1.39
N ALA A 110 -25.52 9.42 -1.53
CA ALA A 110 -26.44 8.29 -1.59
C ALA A 110 -26.13 7.39 -2.80
N GLY A 111 -25.97 6.09 -2.57
CA GLY A 111 -25.57 5.12 -3.61
C GLY A 111 -24.09 5.14 -3.98
N GLY A 112 -23.25 5.97 -3.32
CA GLY A 112 -21.80 5.95 -3.49
C GLY A 112 -21.15 4.67 -2.94
N LEU A 113 -19.97 4.34 -3.46
CA LEU A 113 -19.19 3.16 -3.08
C LEU A 113 -17.99 3.59 -2.24
N PRO A 114 -17.98 3.34 -0.92
CA PRO A 114 -16.92 3.83 -0.06
C PRO A 114 -15.59 3.14 -0.35
N PHE A 115 -14.51 3.92 -0.35
CA PHE A 115 -13.16 3.41 -0.49
C PHE A 115 -12.72 2.71 0.78
N GLY A 116 -12.25 1.46 0.67
CA GLY A 116 -11.74 0.71 1.82
C GLY A 116 -10.27 0.97 2.13
N LEU A 117 -9.48 1.29 1.11
CA LEU A 117 -8.03 1.43 1.19
C LEU A 117 -7.52 2.42 0.15
N LEU A 118 -6.56 3.26 0.53
CA LEU A 118 -5.89 4.20 -0.36
C LEU A 118 -4.42 3.80 -0.51
N LEU A 119 -4.03 3.50 -1.74
CA LEU A 119 -2.61 3.33 -2.10
C LEU A 119 -2.10 4.63 -2.69
N VAL A 120 -1.03 5.18 -2.10
CA VAL A 120 -0.28 6.27 -2.72
C VAL A 120 1.05 5.72 -3.21
N ASP A 121 1.20 5.67 -4.52
CA ASP A 121 2.41 5.16 -5.17
C ASP A 121 3.54 6.20 -5.18
N HIS A 122 4.01 6.51 -3.98
CA HIS A 122 5.15 7.37 -3.72
C HIS A 122 6.02 6.73 -2.64
N GLN A 123 7.32 6.93 -2.76
CA GLN A 123 8.31 6.46 -1.81
C GLN A 123 8.74 7.65 -0.97
N MET A 124 8.40 7.62 0.30
CA MET A 124 8.71 8.70 1.24
C MET A 124 10.21 8.76 1.47
N VAL A 125 10.77 9.92 1.21
CA VAL A 125 12.17 10.29 1.39
C VAL A 125 12.29 11.13 2.66
N PHE A 126 13.30 10.82 3.47
CA PHE A 126 13.60 11.59 4.66
C PHE A 126 14.47 12.83 4.35
N THR A 127 15.46 12.66 3.48
CA THR A 127 16.40 13.71 3.05
C THR A 127 15.78 14.54 1.93
N GLY A 128 15.00 15.55 2.30
CA GLY A 128 14.26 16.40 1.37
C GLY A 128 15.13 17.18 0.38
N GLY A 129 14.75 17.10 -0.90
CA GLY A 129 15.10 18.07 -1.95
C GLY A 129 13.87 18.79 -2.52
N GLY A 130 12.68 18.54 -1.98
CA GLY A 130 11.41 19.09 -2.45
C GLY A 130 11.05 20.45 -1.83
N GLU A 131 10.09 21.15 -2.46
CA GLU A 131 9.54 22.43 -1.98
C GLU A 131 8.81 22.29 -0.62
N TYR A 132 8.27 21.11 -0.35
CA TYR A 132 7.53 20.79 0.87
C TYR A 132 8.16 19.63 1.62
N ASP A 133 8.01 19.64 2.95
CA ASP A 133 8.42 18.54 3.81
C ASP A 133 7.49 17.32 3.61
N GLU A 134 8.09 16.17 3.29
CA GLU A 134 7.39 14.93 3.02
C GLU A 134 6.73 14.35 4.27
N LEU A 135 7.36 14.47 5.45
CA LEU A 135 6.81 13.94 6.70
C LEU A 135 5.60 14.77 7.18
N TYR A 136 5.63 16.07 6.94
CA TYR A 136 4.47 16.92 7.17
C TYR A 136 3.33 16.55 6.23
N THR A 137 3.63 16.31 4.95
CA THR A 137 2.64 15.84 3.96
C THR A 137 2.06 14.48 4.37
N ALA A 138 2.88 13.57 4.89
CA ALA A 138 2.45 12.28 5.43
C ALA A 138 1.51 12.44 6.63
N THR A 139 1.77 13.40 7.53
CA THR A 139 0.84 13.76 8.63
C THR A 139 -0.53 14.15 8.07
N ARG A 140 -0.57 15.00 7.05
CA ARG A 140 -1.82 15.42 6.39
C ARG A 140 -2.55 14.27 5.68
N LEU A 141 -1.81 13.35 5.07
CA LEU A 141 -2.38 12.13 4.51
C LEU A 141 -2.99 11.22 5.58
N ALA A 142 -2.35 11.13 6.75
CA ALA A 142 -2.86 10.35 7.87
C ALA A 142 -4.17 10.94 8.43
N GLU A 143 -4.21 12.26 8.59
CA GLU A 143 -5.43 12.99 8.96
C GLU A 143 -6.54 12.82 7.90
N LEU A 144 -6.21 12.86 6.61
CA LEU A 144 -7.16 12.53 5.54
C LEU A 144 -7.69 11.10 5.66
N GLY A 145 -6.82 10.13 5.94
CA GLY A 145 -7.19 8.74 6.16
C GLY A 145 -8.17 8.55 7.31
N GLU A 146 -7.97 9.29 8.41
CA GLU A 146 -8.90 9.29 9.53
C GLU A 146 -10.27 9.83 9.15
N VAL A 147 -10.32 11.04 8.57
CA VAL A 147 -11.60 11.70 8.26
C VAL A 147 -12.36 10.93 7.17
N SER A 148 -11.64 10.30 6.24
CA SER A 148 -12.22 9.48 5.18
C SER A 148 -12.51 8.03 5.58
N LEU A 149 -12.09 7.59 6.77
CA LEU A 149 -12.16 6.21 7.24
C LEU A 149 -11.50 5.24 6.24
N CYS A 150 -10.35 5.63 5.72
CA CYS A 150 -9.63 4.91 4.69
C CYS A 150 -8.14 4.87 5.05
N PRO A 151 -7.60 3.70 5.46
CA PRO A 151 -6.18 3.54 5.69
C PRO A 151 -5.37 3.86 4.42
N VAL A 152 -4.25 4.56 4.60
CA VAL A 152 -3.34 5.02 3.55
C VAL A 152 -2.05 4.22 3.62
N ILE A 153 -1.67 3.58 2.51
CA ILE A 153 -0.45 2.78 2.40
C ILE A 153 0.46 3.45 1.38
N THR A 154 1.71 3.65 1.77
CA THR A 154 2.75 4.24 0.92
C THR A 154 4.08 3.50 1.13
N GLY A 155 5.05 3.73 0.25
CA GLY A 155 6.37 3.11 0.36
C GLY A 155 7.37 4.00 1.07
N THR A 156 8.49 3.44 1.50
CA THR A 156 9.66 4.22 1.92
C THR A 156 10.77 4.16 0.87
N ASP A 157 11.61 5.19 0.81
CA ASP A 157 12.88 5.12 0.08
C ASP A 157 13.87 4.18 0.79
N PRO A 158 14.79 3.51 0.08
CA PRO A 158 15.84 2.67 0.69
C PRO A 158 16.75 3.44 1.63
N HIS A 159 16.93 4.76 1.44
CA HIS A 159 17.72 5.63 2.30
C HIS A 159 16.90 6.25 3.43
N PHE A 160 15.65 5.82 3.64
CA PHE A 160 14.78 6.37 4.68
C PHE A 160 15.37 6.20 6.09
N THR A 161 16.19 5.18 6.32
CA THR A 161 16.90 4.93 7.59
C THR A 161 18.28 5.61 7.65
N GLY A 162 18.57 6.53 6.72
CA GLY A 162 19.76 7.39 6.70
C GLY A 162 20.88 6.91 5.76
N ASP A 163 20.98 5.61 5.54
CA ASP A 163 21.91 4.96 4.61
C ASP A 163 21.15 3.85 3.86
N ASP A 164 21.78 3.24 2.87
CA ASP A 164 21.23 2.09 2.16
C ASP A 164 21.08 0.86 3.08
N LEU A 165 19.82 0.45 3.27
CA LEU A 165 19.39 -0.63 4.16
C LEU A 165 20.15 -1.94 3.95
N HIS A 166 20.60 -2.21 2.72
CA HIS A 166 21.33 -3.44 2.38
C HIS A 166 22.58 -3.64 3.25
N TRP A 167 23.25 -2.56 3.69
CA TRP A 167 24.53 -2.66 4.40
C TRP A 167 24.41 -2.91 5.89
N PHE A 168 23.28 -2.57 6.51
CA PHE A 168 23.16 -2.58 7.98
C PHE A 168 21.79 -3.04 8.48
N SER A 169 21.01 -3.74 7.65
CA SER A 169 19.73 -4.36 8.04
C SER A 169 19.83 -5.25 9.28
N ALA A 170 21.00 -5.83 9.54
CA ALA A 170 21.27 -6.66 10.72
C ALA A 170 21.52 -5.86 12.02
N ASP A 171 21.92 -4.59 11.95
CA ASP A 171 22.26 -3.76 13.11
C ASP A 171 21.06 -2.89 13.55
N HIS A 172 20.17 -3.53 14.32
CA HIS A 172 18.96 -2.89 14.84
C HIS A 172 19.27 -1.70 15.76
N ASP A 173 20.34 -1.78 16.57
CA ASP A 173 20.72 -0.72 17.51
C ASP A 173 21.20 0.53 16.77
N ARG A 174 21.90 0.36 15.64
CA ARG A 174 22.23 1.48 14.76
C ARG A 174 20.98 2.12 14.16
N ILE A 175 20.06 1.34 13.60
CA ILE A 175 18.81 1.86 12.99
C ILE A 175 17.99 2.62 14.04
N SER A 176 17.81 2.04 15.23
CA SER A 176 17.09 2.67 16.34
C SER A 176 17.74 3.99 16.75
N ARG A 177 19.08 4.06 16.83
CA ARG A 177 19.79 5.30 17.13
C ARG A 177 19.61 6.35 16.04
N ILE A 178 19.59 5.96 14.77
CA ILE A 178 19.37 6.90 13.66
C ILE A 178 17.95 7.46 13.71
N LEU A 179 16.93 6.61 13.84
CA LEU A 179 15.53 7.05 13.91
C LEU A 179 15.21 7.87 15.18
N ASN A 180 15.95 7.64 16.26
CA ASN A 180 15.85 8.42 17.50
C ASN A 180 16.77 9.65 17.53
N SER A 181 17.59 9.85 16.50
CA SER A 181 18.49 11.01 16.41
C SER A 181 17.71 12.32 16.28
N PRO A 182 18.31 13.47 16.65
CA PRO A 182 17.66 14.76 16.54
C PRO A 182 17.27 15.12 15.09
N ASP A 183 17.98 14.57 14.10
CA ASP A 183 17.66 14.79 12.69
C ASP A 183 16.25 14.27 12.38
N TYR A 184 15.87 13.12 12.97
CA TYR A 184 14.56 12.45 12.85
C TYR A 184 13.49 13.01 13.80
N CYS A 185 13.63 14.25 14.27
CA CYS A 185 12.63 14.88 15.14
C CYS A 185 11.24 14.97 14.47
N LEU A 186 11.17 15.25 13.17
CA LEU A 186 9.91 15.30 12.42
C LEU A 186 9.24 13.93 12.31
N TRP A 187 10.04 12.88 12.14
CA TRP A 187 9.56 11.50 12.14
C TRP A 187 8.95 11.13 13.49
N GLN A 188 9.64 11.44 14.59
CA GLN A 188 9.13 11.24 15.94
C GLN A 188 7.81 12.00 16.17
N LYS A 189 7.72 13.25 15.71
CA LYS A 189 6.49 14.05 15.78
C LYS A 189 5.32 13.41 15.02
N LEU A 190 5.56 12.91 13.80
CA LEU A 190 4.57 12.17 13.03
C LEU A 190 4.07 10.95 13.80
N ARG A 191 4.98 10.19 14.43
CA ARG A 191 4.64 9.01 15.23
C ARG A 191 3.83 9.33 16.48
N CYS A 192 3.99 10.52 17.08
CA CYS A 192 3.18 10.94 18.22
C CYS A 192 1.74 11.33 17.83
N HIS A 193 1.46 11.57 16.55
CA HIS A 193 0.17 12.03 16.08
C HIS A 193 -0.84 10.87 16.03
N GLU A 194 -2.00 10.99 16.69
CA GLU A 194 -3.00 9.91 16.76
C GLU A 194 -3.49 9.46 15.37
N GLN A 195 -3.59 10.41 14.44
CA GLN A 195 -4.04 10.18 13.08
C GLN A 195 -3.08 9.30 12.28
N ALA A 196 -1.81 9.21 12.68
CA ALA A 196 -0.83 8.32 12.06
C ALA A 196 -1.23 6.84 12.17
N ARG A 197 -2.28 6.49 12.94
CA ARG A 197 -2.91 5.16 12.96
C ARG A 197 -3.40 4.71 11.58
N PHE A 198 -3.77 5.65 10.71
CA PHE A 198 -4.23 5.37 9.35
C PHE A 198 -3.11 5.35 8.31
N LEU A 199 -1.85 5.64 8.69
CA LEU A 199 -0.73 5.68 7.77
C LEU A 199 0.16 4.45 7.94
N TYR A 200 0.43 3.77 6.83
CA TYR A 200 1.28 2.58 6.76
C TYR A 200 2.40 2.80 5.76
N LEU A 201 3.63 2.53 6.21
CA LEU A 201 4.85 2.67 5.42
C LEU A 201 5.44 1.30 5.17
N ALA A 202 5.50 0.90 3.91
CA ALA A 202 5.97 -0.42 3.49
C ALA A 202 7.42 -0.37 2.97
N LEU A 203 8.22 -1.37 3.38
CA LEU A 203 9.61 -1.56 2.96
C LEU A 203 9.96 -3.05 2.90
N PRO A 204 11.06 -3.45 2.25
CA PRO A 204 11.87 -2.71 1.28
C PRO A 204 11.27 -2.79 -0.14
N ARG A 205 11.91 -2.22 -1.16
CA ARG A 205 11.47 -2.38 -2.56
C ARG A 205 11.55 -3.84 -3.00
N PHE A 206 10.74 -4.21 -4.00
CA PHE A 206 10.71 -5.56 -4.55
C PHE A 206 10.98 -5.57 -6.06
N LEU A 207 11.52 -6.67 -6.58
CA LEU A 207 11.91 -6.79 -7.97
C LEU A 207 10.68 -7.04 -8.87
N LEU A 208 10.44 -6.16 -9.83
CA LEU A 208 9.38 -6.28 -10.84
C LEU A 208 9.86 -6.94 -12.13
N ARG A 209 11.12 -6.70 -12.50
CA ARG A 209 11.70 -7.17 -13.76
C ARG A 209 13.19 -7.43 -13.61
N TYR A 210 13.64 -8.59 -14.07
CA TYR A 210 15.05 -8.83 -14.38
C TYR A 210 15.55 -7.92 -15.51
N PRO A 211 16.87 -7.69 -15.59
CA PRO A 211 17.45 -6.94 -16.70
C PRO A 211 17.09 -7.56 -18.04
N HIS A 212 16.86 -6.71 -19.04
CA HIS A 212 16.60 -7.16 -20.41
C HIS A 212 17.82 -7.92 -20.93
N LYS A 213 17.67 -9.22 -21.19
CA LYS A 213 18.72 -10.05 -21.82
C LYS A 213 18.62 -10.07 -23.34
N THR A 214 17.40 -10.21 -23.85
CA THR A 214 17.08 -10.24 -25.30
C THR A 214 15.73 -9.56 -25.54
N PRO A 215 15.67 -8.21 -25.54
CA PRO A 215 14.45 -7.51 -25.94
C PRO A 215 14.06 -7.93 -27.36
N ARG A 216 12.75 -7.95 -27.66
CA ARG A 216 12.26 -8.21 -29.02
C ARG A 216 12.60 -7.01 -29.89
N CYS A 217 13.79 -7.04 -30.48
CA CYS A 217 14.31 -6.02 -31.38
C CYS A 217 14.83 -6.70 -32.65
N ASP A 218 14.84 -5.96 -33.76
CA ASP A 218 15.36 -6.44 -35.05
C ASP A 218 16.90 -6.47 -35.11
N PHE A 219 17.58 -6.11 -34.01
CA PHE A 219 19.04 -6.06 -33.88
C PHE A 219 19.52 -6.91 -32.70
N VAL A 220 20.79 -7.30 -32.71
CA VAL A 220 21.38 -8.09 -31.62
C VAL A 220 21.66 -7.20 -30.43
N TYR A 221 20.79 -7.28 -29.41
CA TYR A 221 20.98 -6.59 -28.15
C TYR A 221 22.05 -7.28 -27.30
N GLN A 222 23.16 -6.59 -27.04
CA GLN A 222 24.21 -7.03 -26.13
C GLN A 222 24.38 -5.99 -25.02
N PRO A 223 23.79 -6.20 -23.84
CA PRO A 223 23.93 -5.23 -22.77
C PRO A 223 25.40 -5.16 -22.34
N ASP A 224 25.93 -3.95 -22.25
CA ASP A 224 27.19 -3.74 -21.53
C ASP A 224 27.02 -4.20 -20.07
N ASN A 225 28.05 -4.81 -19.47
CA ASN A 225 28.09 -5.34 -18.08
C ASN A 225 28.02 -4.24 -17.01
N LEU A 226 27.21 -3.20 -17.21
CA LEU A 226 26.97 -2.18 -16.20
C LEU A 226 26.09 -2.77 -15.10
N PRO A 227 26.46 -2.60 -13.81
CA PRO A 227 25.54 -2.89 -12.72
C PRO A 227 24.33 -1.94 -12.84
N GLY A 228 23.12 -2.51 -12.86
CA GLY A 228 21.88 -1.78 -13.08
C GLY A 228 21.07 -2.33 -14.26
N GLY A 229 19.74 -2.20 -14.18
CA GLY A 229 18.80 -2.72 -15.19
C GLY A 229 17.68 -3.57 -14.60
N GLU A 230 17.77 -3.87 -13.32
CA GLU A 230 16.68 -4.35 -12.50
C GLU A 230 15.66 -3.24 -12.28
N LEU A 231 14.39 -3.60 -12.39
CA LEU A 231 13.30 -2.69 -12.13
C LEU A 231 12.74 -2.96 -10.73
N TRP A 232 12.88 -1.99 -9.85
CA TRP A 232 12.40 -2.05 -8.48
C TRP A 232 11.03 -1.38 -8.34
N GLY A 233 10.11 -2.09 -7.69
CA GLY A 233 8.76 -1.66 -7.35
C GLY A 233 8.60 -1.28 -5.88
N ASN A 234 7.55 -0.52 -5.60
CA ASN A 234 7.21 -0.08 -4.24
C ASN A 234 6.47 -1.19 -3.46
N ALA A 235 6.97 -1.60 -2.29
CA ALA A 235 6.36 -2.64 -1.46
C ALA A 235 4.91 -2.35 -1.02
N ALA A 236 4.47 -1.10 -1.06
CA ALA A 236 3.06 -0.75 -0.82
C ALA A 236 2.10 -1.52 -1.73
N TRP A 237 2.52 -1.83 -2.97
CA TRP A 237 1.74 -2.65 -3.89
C TRP A 237 1.56 -4.09 -3.39
N LEU A 238 2.59 -4.69 -2.78
CA LEU A 238 2.51 -6.05 -2.25
C LEU A 238 1.55 -6.13 -1.06
N VAL A 239 1.57 -5.12 -0.19
CA VAL A 239 0.60 -5.02 0.92
C VAL A 239 -0.83 -4.99 0.39
N VAL A 240 -1.10 -4.16 -0.62
CA VAL A 240 -2.44 -4.04 -1.22
C VAL A 240 -2.85 -5.34 -1.92
N MET A 241 -1.94 -5.99 -2.63
CA MET A 241 -2.19 -7.30 -3.26
C MET A 241 -2.61 -8.35 -2.21
N ASN A 242 -1.92 -8.40 -1.07
CA ASN A 242 -2.27 -9.31 0.02
C ASN A 242 -3.63 -8.97 0.65
N VAL A 243 -3.92 -7.68 0.87
CA VAL A 243 -5.23 -7.22 1.40
C VAL A 243 -6.37 -7.60 0.46
N ILE A 244 -6.23 -7.39 -0.84
CA ILE A 244 -7.23 -7.76 -1.85
C ILE A 244 -7.44 -9.26 -1.87
N ARG A 245 -6.35 -10.03 -1.87
CA ARG A 245 -6.40 -11.48 -1.89
C ARG A 245 -7.15 -12.06 -0.68
N GLU A 246 -6.87 -11.54 0.50
CA GLU A 246 -7.54 -12.00 1.72
C GLU A 246 -9.02 -11.59 1.74
N PHE A 247 -9.33 -10.41 1.22
CA PHE A 247 -10.71 -9.99 1.01
C PHE A 247 -11.45 -10.87 0.01
N GLU A 248 -10.81 -11.33 -1.07
CA GLU A 248 -11.44 -12.28 -2.00
C GLU A 248 -11.70 -13.64 -1.33
N ARG A 249 -10.79 -14.11 -0.47
CA ARG A 249 -10.88 -15.39 0.25
C ARG A 249 -12.02 -15.40 1.26
N ILE A 250 -11.96 -14.48 2.22
CA ILE A 250 -12.77 -14.52 3.45
C ILE A 250 -13.74 -13.34 3.54
N SER A 251 -13.65 -12.38 2.62
CA SER A 251 -14.41 -11.13 2.70
C SER A 251 -14.14 -10.36 3.99
N TRP A 252 -13.04 -10.61 4.70
CA TRP A 252 -12.57 -9.88 5.88
C TRP A 252 -11.04 -9.93 5.95
N PHE A 253 -10.45 -9.31 6.96
CA PHE A 253 -9.01 -9.04 7.03
C PHE A 253 -8.30 -9.73 8.21
N GLY A 254 -9.02 -10.56 8.98
CA GLY A 254 -8.54 -11.11 10.25
C GLY A 254 -7.26 -11.94 10.15
N PHE A 255 -7.11 -12.68 9.06
CA PHE A 255 -6.03 -13.66 8.88
C PHE A 255 -4.83 -13.12 8.08
N LEU A 256 -4.73 -11.79 7.90
CA LEU A 256 -3.61 -11.18 7.18
C LEU A 256 -2.23 -11.51 7.80
N ARG A 257 -2.17 -11.86 9.10
CA ARG A 257 -0.91 -12.19 9.81
C ARG A 257 -0.63 -13.68 9.91
N SER A 258 -1.67 -14.51 9.87
CA SER A 258 -1.54 -15.96 9.93
C SER A 258 -1.15 -16.48 8.55
N TYR A 259 -0.41 -17.58 8.51
CA TYR A 259 -0.18 -18.30 7.27
C TYR A 259 -0.36 -19.80 7.53
N ASP A 260 -0.80 -20.51 6.49
CA ASP A 260 -0.96 -21.96 6.55
C ASP A 260 0.40 -22.67 6.35
N SER A 261 0.49 -23.91 6.80
CA SER A 261 1.61 -24.84 6.59
C SER A 261 2.08 -24.94 5.14
N GLY A 262 1.18 -24.79 4.16
CA GLY A 262 1.50 -24.77 2.73
C GLY A 262 2.08 -23.45 2.22
N GLY A 263 2.15 -22.41 3.07
CA GLY A 263 2.72 -21.12 2.74
C GLY A 263 1.99 -20.36 1.64
N THR A 264 0.75 -20.74 1.34
CA THR A 264 0.02 -20.13 0.23
C THR A 264 -0.79 -18.94 0.68
N GLN A 265 -1.36 -18.87 1.88
CA GLN A 265 -2.38 -17.87 2.26
C GLN A 265 -1.92 -16.91 3.37
N GLY A 266 -2.69 -15.82 3.54
CA GLY A 266 -2.55 -14.89 4.65
C GLY A 266 -1.33 -13.98 4.56
N ALA A 267 -0.38 -14.11 5.49
CA ALA A 267 0.80 -13.25 5.58
C ALA A 267 1.73 -13.34 4.36
N ILE A 268 1.78 -14.51 3.72
CA ILE A 268 2.73 -14.76 2.62
C ILE A 268 2.22 -14.14 1.33
N VAL A 269 3.10 -13.38 0.69
CA VAL A 269 2.85 -12.70 -0.57
C VAL A 269 2.80 -13.71 -1.70
N ALA A 270 1.73 -13.67 -2.49
CA ALA A 270 1.62 -14.50 -3.69
C ALA A 270 2.66 -14.08 -4.74
N PRO A 271 3.20 -15.01 -5.54
CA PRO A 271 4.05 -14.66 -6.66
C PRO A 271 3.32 -13.73 -7.66
N LEU A 272 4.07 -12.87 -8.33
CA LEU A 272 3.52 -11.88 -9.25
C LEU A 272 2.88 -12.57 -10.46
N THR A 273 1.56 -12.42 -10.60
CA THR A 273 0.79 -12.98 -11.72
C THR A 273 0.71 -12.01 -12.89
N GLY A 274 0.43 -12.53 -14.09
CA GLY A 274 0.27 -11.71 -15.31
C GLY A 274 1.57 -11.08 -15.84
N GLY A 275 2.73 -11.53 -15.34
CA GLY A 275 4.05 -11.08 -15.75
C GLY A 275 4.53 -11.68 -17.07
N ASP A 276 5.49 -11.01 -17.69
CA ASP A 276 6.23 -11.53 -18.85
C ASP A 276 7.38 -12.45 -18.38
N THR A 277 8.11 -13.08 -19.32
CA THR A 277 9.25 -13.98 -19.02
C THR A 277 10.37 -13.36 -18.19
N LEU A 278 10.40 -12.03 -18.08
CA LEU A 278 11.38 -11.27 -17.30
C LEU A 278 10.93 -11.00 -15.86
N THR A 279 9.69 -11.34 -15.50
CA THR A 279 9.17 -11.18 -14.14
C THR A 279 9.75 -12.31 -13.27
N PRO A 280 10.25 -12.02 -12.06
CA PRO A 280 10.75 -13.09 -11.20
C PRO A 280 9.62 -14.04 -10.81
N PRO A 281 9.88 -15.37 -10.79
CA PRO A 281 8.87 -16.37 -10.43
C PRO A 281 8.50 -16.32 -8.95
N GLU A 282 9.44 -15.89 -8.11
CA GLU A 282 9.26 -15.67 -6.68
C GLU A 282 9.45 -14.18 -6.37
N ILE A 283 8.93 -13.73 -5.24
CA ILE A 283 9.19 -12.36 -4.78
C ILE A 283 10.66 -12.27 -4.38
N VAL A 284 11.33 -11.21 -4.84
CA VAL A 284 12.70 -10.88 -4.44
C VAL A 284 12.69 -9.44 -3.95
N THR A 285 13.23 -9.21 -2.77
CA THR A 285 13.38 -7.87 -2.20
C THR A 285 14.78 -7.31 -2.44
N GLU A 286 14.90 -5.99 -2.39
CA GLU A 286 16.19 -5.29 -2.52
C GLU A 286 17.14 -5.63 -1.36
N THR A 287 16.57 -5.71 -0.15
CA THR A 287 17.26 -6.20 1.05
C THR A 287 16.49 -7.37 1.60
N ASP A 288 17.19 -8.44 1.93
CA ASP A 288 16.57 -9.59 2.59
C ASP A 288 16.47 -9.30 4.09
N LEU A 289 15.23 -9.16 4.58
CA LEU A 289 14.94 -8.93 5.99
C LEU A 289 14.40 -10.23 6.58
N ALA A 290 15.04 -10.73 7.62
CA ALA A 290 14.62 -11.98 8.24
C ALA A 290 13.34 -11.79 9.07
N CYS A 291 12.44 -12.78 9.08
CA CYS A 291 11.19 -12.74 9.84
C CYS A 291 11.39 -12.48 11.35
N GLU A 292 12.52 -12.89 11.93
CA GLU A 292 12.87 -12.64 13.33
C GLU A 292 13.01 -11.14 13.64
N GLN A 293 13.29 -10.33 12.63
CA GLN A 293 13.44 -8.87 12.73
C GLN A 293 12.10 -8.13 12.54
N ASP A 294 11.02 -8.81 12.18
CA ASP A 294 9.72 -8.19 11.88
C ASP A 294 9.19 -7.35 13.06
N ASN A 295 9.35 -7.84 14.29
CA ASN A 295 8.97 -7.12 15.51
C ASN A 295 9.74 -5.81 15.69
N PHE A 296 11.00 -5.75 15.27
CA PHE A 296 11.79 -4.52 15.38
C PHE A 296 11.25 -3.45 14.42
N TRP A 297 11.00 -3.80 13.16
CA TRP A 297 10.44 -2.89 12.16
C TRP A 297 9.04 -2.40 12.55
N ALA A 298 8.22 -3.33 13.04
CA ALA A 298 6.93 -3.06 13.65
C ALA A 298 6.98 -2.01 14.76
N GLU A 299 7.93 -2.14 15.70
CA GLU A 299 8.13 -1.18 16.78
C GLU A 299 8.59 0.19 16.30
N GLN A 300 9.23 0.27 15.12
CA GLN A 300 9.54 1.53 14.46
C GLN A 300 8.37 2.13 13.68
N GLY A 301 7.22 1.45 13.57
CA GLY A 301 6.06 1.91 12.80
C GLY A 301 6.21 1.68 11.31
N LEU A 302 7.02 0.69 10.91
CA LEU A 302 7.29 0.32 9.54
C LEU A 302 6.77 -1.10 9.28
N THR A 303 6.10 -1.29 8.15
CA THR A 303 5.58 -2.60 7.70
C THR A 303 6.62 -3.24 6.77
N ALA A 304 7.37 -4.21 7.30
CA ALA A 304 8.46 -4.85 6.57
C ALA A 304 8.01 -6.13 5.84
N CYS A 305 8.41 -6.27 4.57
CA CYS A 305 8.35 -7.52 3.84
C CYS A 305 9.56 -8.36 4.24
N THR A 306 9.32 -9.48 4.92
CA THR A 306 10.37 -10.33 5.49
C THR A 306 10.35 -11.73 4.89
N SER A 307 11.50 -12.39 4.85
CA SER A 307 11.67 -13.76 4.37
C SER A 307 11.57 -14.77 5.50
N LEU A 308 10.96 -15.91 5.20
CA LEU A 308 10.95 -17.09 6.07
C LEU A 308 12.21 -17.91 5.82
N TYR A 309 13.00 -18.15 6.88
CA TYR A 309 14.29 -18.84 6.81
C TYR A 309 14.23 -20.22 6.12
N LEU A 310 13.17 -21.00 6.37
CA LEU A 310 13.05 -22.38 5.87
C LEU A 310 12.46 -22.48 4.46
N SER A 311 11.47 -21.64 4.13
CA SER A 311 10.76 -21.73 2.86
C SER A 311 11.27 -20.75 1.81
N GLY A 312 12.04 -19.73 2.20
CA GLY A 312 12.47 -18.64 1.32
C GLY A 312 11.32 -17.75 0.84
N GLN A 313 10.11 -17.92 1.39
CA GLN A 313 8.94 -17.15 0.99
C GLN A 313 8.92 -15.80 1.70
N TYR A 314 8.45 -14.78 0.99
CA TYR A 314 8.30 -13.43 1.52
C TYR A 314 6.87 -13.18 2.02
N GLY A 315 6.76 -12.52 3.16
CA GLY A 315 5.49 -12.21 3.80
C GLY A 315 5.53 -10.95 4.64
N PHE A 316 4.35 -10.49 5.03
CA PHE A 316 4.16 -9.43 6.00
C PHE A 316 3.50 -10.04 7.24
N PHE A 317 4.24 -10.11 8.35
CA PHE A 317 3.73 -10.71 9.59
C PHE A 317 3.22 -9.63 10.55
N SER A 318 3.81 -8.44 10.52
CA SER A 318 3.37 -7.28 11.29
C SER A 318 2.95 -6.11 10.41
N TYR A 319 1.66 -5.79 10.44
CA TYR A 319 1.10 -4.62 9.76
C TYR A 319 0.84 -3.50 10.75
N TYR A 320 1.88 -2.84 11.24
CA TYR A 320 1.72 -1.69 12.13
C TYR A 320 1.77 -0.38 11.37
N SER A 321 0.91 0.55 11.79
CA SER A 321 0.92 1.92 11.35
C SER A 321 2.13 2.67 11.92
N VAL A 322 2.37 3.86 11.38
CA VAL A 322 3.43 4.76 11.85
C VAL A 322 3.23 5.22 13.31
N TRP A 323 1.97 5.33 13.76
CA TRP A 323 1.65 5.80 15.11
C TRP A 323 2.33 4.96 16.22
N LEU A 324 3.01 5.65 17.13
CA LEU A 324 3.55 5.08 18.35
C LEU A 324 2.55 5.33 19.50
N PRO A 325 1.81 4.31 19.94
CA PRO A 325 0.84 4.49 21.02
C PRO A 325 1.54 4.83 22.34
N PRO A 326 0.96 5.71 23.17
CA PRO A 326 1.54 6.06 24.48
C PRO A 326 1.50 4.90 25.47
N GLU A 327 0.56 3.97 25.32
CA GLU A 327 0.43 2.79 26.17
C GLU A 327 0.34 1.52 25.31
N PRO A 328 0.93 0.40 25.76
CA PRO A 328 0.99 -0.84 24.97
C PRO A 328 -0.40 -1.44 24.68
N ARG A 329 -1.42 -1.14 25.49
CA ARG A 329 -2.81 -1.61 25.29
C ARG A 329 -3.49 -1.05 24.04
N TRP A 330 -2.94 0.01 23.43
CA TRP A 330 -3.48 0.61 22.21
C TRP A 330 -2.76 0.09 20.96
N ARG A 331 -1.79 -0.82 21.12
CA ARG A 331 -1.02 -1.40 20.02
C ARG A 331 -1.89 -2.17 19.02
N GLN A 332 -3.06 -2.66 19.40
CA GLN A 332 -3.95 -3.30 18.42
C GLN A 332 -4.58 -2.27 17.46
N LEU A 333 -4.74 -1.01 17.87
CA LEU A 333 -5.32 0.05 17.02
C LEU A 333 -4.38 0.51 15.91
N THR A 334 -3.08 0.27 16.03
CA THR A 334 -2.12 0.55 14.95
C THR A 334 -2.17 -0.51 13.86
N MET A 335 -2.83 -1.65 14.10
CA MET A 335 -2.80 -2.78 13.17
C MET A 335 -3.70 -2.57 11.96
N LEU A 336 -3.15 -2.75 10.75
CA LEU A 336 -3.91 -2.61 9.49
C LEU A 336 -5.17 -3.49 9.45
N PRO A 337 -5.13 -4.78 9.82
CA PRO A 337 -6.32 -5.62 9.84
C PRO A 337 -7.46 -5.04 10.69
N VAL A 338 -7.12 -4.52 11.87
CA VAL A 338 -8.08 -3.94 12.81
C VAL A 338 -8.67 -2.67 12.22
N ASN A 339 -7.84 -1.78 11.68
CA ASN A 339 -8.30 -0.55 11.04
C ASN A 339 -9.15 -0.82 9.80
N LEU A 340 -8.79 -1.78 8.95
CA LEU A 340 -9.61 -2.16 7.78
C LEU A 340 -10.98 -2.72 8.19
N MET A 341 -11.03 -3.58 9.23
CA MET A 341 -12.29 -4.09 9.77
C MET A 341 -13.14 -2.94 10.34
N ALA A 342 -12.54 -2.08 11.16
CA ALA A 342 -13.19 -0.93 11.78
C ALA A 342 -13.79 0.03 10.73
N CYS A 343 -13.01 0.41 9.72
CA CYS A 343 -13.46 1.26 8.62
C CYS A 343 -14.64 0.66 7.87
N ARG A 344 -14.59 -0.65 7.60
CA ARG A 344 -15.69 -1.33 6.91
C ARG A 344 -16.99 -1.35 7.71
N PHE A 345 -16.92 -1.62 9.02
CA PHE A 345 -18.09 -1.54 9.87
C PHE A 345 -18.64 -0.10 9.92
N ALA A 346 -17.76 0.90 10.02
CA ALA A 346 -18.18 2.29 9.98
C ALA A 346 -18.86 2.66 8.65
N HIS A 347 -18.33 2.22 7.51
CA HIS A 347 -18.95 2.42 6.19
C HIS A 347 -20.34 1.77 6.09
N ALA A 348 -20.48 0.54 6.57
CA ALA A 348 -21.75 -0.17 6.56
C ALA A 348 -22.78 0.49 7.48
N ILE A 349 -22.40 0.84 8.71
CA ILE A 349 -23.27 1.51 9.69
C ILE A 349 -23.70 2.87 9.16
N ARG A 350 -22.77 3.65 8.59
CA ARG A 350 -23.06 4.95 8.01
C ARG A 350 -24.07 4.87 6.87
N THR A 351 -23.90 3.90 5.97
CA THR A 351 -24.84 3.67 4.87
C THR A 351 -26.22 3.29 5.40
N GLN A 352 -26.29 2.38 6.38
CA GLN A 352 -27.56 1.97 6.97
C GLN A 352 -28.28 3.07 7.74
N ILE A 353 -27.54 3.89 8.50
CA ILE A 353 -28.13 5.01 9.23
C ILE A 353 -28.67 6.00 8.21
N ARG A 354 -27.90 6.33 7.16
CA ARG A 354 -28.30 7.26 6.10
C ARG A 354 -29.59 6.83 5.40
N ASP A 355 -29.69 5.57 5.00
CA ASP A 355 -30.88 5.05 4.31
C ASP A 355 -32.14 5.05 5.19
N LYS A 356 -31.96 5.16 6.50
CA LYS A 356 -33.04 5.21 7.49
C LYS A 356 -33.21 6.59 8.14
N ILE A 357 -32.48 7.61 7.69
CA ILE A 357 -32.71 9.00 8.10
C ILE A 357 -34.14 9.37 7.69
N GLY A 358 -34.96 9.82 8.65
CA GLY A 358 -36.37 10.13 8.46
C GLY A 358 -37.35 9.05 8.93
N ASN A 359 -36.91 7.78 9.02
CA ASN A 359 -37.76 6.66 9.45
C ASN A 359 -37.69 6.36 10.96
N PHE A 360 -36.75 6.98 11.69
CA PHE A 360 -36.57 6.72 13.12
C PHE A 360 -37.18 7.82 13.97
N ASP A 361 -38.03 7.41 14.92
CA ASP A 361 -38.68 8.32 15.87
C ASP A 361 -37.76 8.72 17.04
N SER A 362 -36.77 7.90 17.38
CA SER A 362 -35.84 8.16 18.50
C SER A 362 -34.43 7.62 18.25
N PRO A 363 -33.39 8.23 18.87
CA PRO A 363 -32.01 7.72 18.80
C PRO A 363 -31.89 6.30 19.36
N ALA A 364 -32.68 5.97 20.39
CA ALA A 364 -32.74 4.62 20.97
C ALA A 364 -33.31 3.57 19.99
N ALA A 365 -34.21 3.95 19.08
CA ALA A 365 -34.68 3.06 18.02
C ALA A 365 -33.57 2.79 16.99
N CYS A 366 -32.82 3.84 16.62
CA CYS A 366 -31.68 3.72 15.71
C CYS A 366 -30.57 2.84 16.32
N GLN A 367 -30.22 3.05 17.59
CA GLN A 367 -29.25 2.23 18.32
C GLN A 367 -29.63 0.75 18.29
N ARG A 368 -30.88 0.42 18.67
CA ARG A 368 -31.37 -0.97 18.65
C ARG A 368 -31.32 -1.61 17.26
N ALA A 369 -31.58 -0.83 16.20
CA ALA A 369 -31.52 -1.32 14.83
C ALA A 369 -30.08 -1.65 14.40
N VAL A 370 -29.11 -0.78 14.74
CA VAL A 370 -27.69 -1.01 14.44
C VAL A 370 -27.14 -2.17 15.27
N GLU A 371 -27.45 -2.23 16.57
CA GLU A 371 -27.05 -3.34 17.44
C GLU A 371 -27.61 -4.69 16.94
N LYS A 372 -28.87 -4.73 16.51
CA LYS A 372 -29.48 -5.94 15.93
C LYS A 372 -28.76 -6.40 14.65
N TRP A 373 -28.25 -5.46 13.84
CA TRP A 373 -27.46 -5.78 12.67
C TRP A 373 -26.06 -6.27 13.05
N LEU A 374 -25.38 -5.60 13.99
CA LEU A 374 -24.05 -5.99 14.47
C LEU A 374 -24.03 -7.39 15.09
N LYS A 375 -25.10 -7.79 15.81
CA LYS A 375 -25.25 -9.13 16.37
C LYS A 375 -25.13 -10.27 15.34
N ARG A 376 -25.30 -10.00 14.04
CA ARG A 376 -25.11 -11.00 12.97
C ARG A 376 -23.64 -11.35 12.71
N TYR A 377 -22.73 -10.48 13.14
CA TYR A 377 -21.28 -10.61 12.93
C TYR A 377 -20.53 -10.89 14.23
N VAL A 378 -21.25 -11.09 15.33
CA VAL A 378 -20.69 -11.36 16.65
C VAL A 378 -20.83 -12.85 16.95
N SER A 379 -19.73 -13.49 17.35
CA SER A 379 -19.75 -14.84 17.91
C SER A 379 -18.99 -14.90 19.23
N ASP A 380 -19.48 -15.73 20.15
CA ASP A 380 -18.81 -16.04 21.42
C ASP A 380 -17.90 -17.29 21.31
N VAL A 381 -17.72 -17.84 20.10
CA VAL A 381 -16.97 -19.08 19.90
C VAL A 381 -15.48 -18.74 19.80
N ASP A 382 -14.65 -19.25 20.71
CA ASP A 382 -13.22 -18.90 20.72
C ASP A 382 -12.38 -19.66 19.65
N TYR A 383 -12.92 -20.71 19.01
CA TYR A 383 -12.20 -21.52 18.01
C TYR A 383 -13.13 -22.13 16.96
N GLY A 384 -12.77 -22.03 15.67
CA GLY A 384 -13.51 -22.61 14.56
C GLY A 384 -12.66 -22.64 13.27
N GLU A 385 -13.19 -23.26 12.22
CA GLU A 385 -12.56 -23.18 10.88
C GLU A 385 -12.49 -21.72 10.42
N ASP A 386 -11.43 -21.36 9.68
CA ASP A 386 -11.22 -20.01 9.14
C ASP A 386 -12.46 -19.42 8.48
N VAL A 387 -13.21 -20.25 7.73
CA VAL A 387 -14.42 -19.86 7.00
C VAL A 387 -15.58 -19.52 7.94
N ILE A 388 -15.69 -20.23 9.06
CA ILE A 388 -16.75 -19.98 10.06
C ILE A 388 -16.37 -18.76 10.89
N MET A 389 -15.11 -18.64 11.29
CA MET A 389 -14.61 -17.45 11.98
C MET A 389 -14.69 -16.22 11.08
N ALA A 390 -14.50 -16.35 9.77
CA ALA A 390 -14.71 -15.30 8.77
C ALA A 390 -16.11 -14.70 8.80
N ASP A 391 -17.15 -15.53 8.96
CA ASP A 391 -18.53 -15.04 8.99
C ASP A 391 -18.82 -14.19 10.25
N TYR A 392 -18.09 -14.43 11.33
CA TYR A 392 -18.24 -13.74 12.61
C TYR A 392 -16.92 -13.08 13.06
N PRO A 393 -16.56 -11.91 12.49
CA PRO A 393 -15.28 -11.28 12.77
C PRO A 393 -15.14 -10.63 14.16
N LEU A 394 -16.25 -10.46 14.87
CA LEU A 394 -16.29 -9.73 16.14
C LEU A 394 -16.59 -10.68 17.31
N ARG A 395 -15.90 -10.45 18.43
CA ARG A 395 -16.20 -11.09 19.71
C ARG A 395 -17.26 -10.33 20.49
N ARG A 396 -17.18 -8.99 20.48
CA ARG A 396 -18.18 -8.10 21.09
C ARG A 396 -18.33 -6.84 20.26
N ALA A 397 -19.53 -6.29 20.28
CA ALA A 397 -19.81 -5.01 19.65
C ALA A 397 -20.88 -4.27 20.46
N SER A 398 -20.67 -2.98 20.72
CA SER A 398 -21.68 -2.11 21.30
C SER A 398 -21.73 -0.78 20.57
N VAL A 399 -22.91 -0.15 20.59
CA VAL A 399 -23.14 1.13 19.93
C VAL A 399 -23.83 2.04 20.92
N ILE A 400 -23.32 3.26 21.06
CA ILE A 400 -23.90 4.29 21.90
C ILE A 400 -24.26 5.46 20.98
N MET A 401 -25.55 5.82 20.94
CA MET A 401 -26.02 6.99 20.22
C MET A 401 -26.41 8.09 21.20
N SER A 402 -25.82 9.27 21.04
CA SER A 402 -26.14 10.47 21.81
C SER A 402 -26.50 11.62 20.88
N ALA A 403 -27.47 12.45 21.27
CA ALA A 403 -27.72 13.72 20.59
C ALA A 403 -26.64 14.72 20.97
N ASP A 404 -26.21 15.54 20.01
CA ASP A 404 -25.26 16.63 20.27
C ASP A 404 -25.93 17.67 21.19
N PRO A 405 -25.30 18.07 22.32
CA PRO A 405 -25.82 19.13 23.16
C PRO A 405 -26.01 20.47 22.43
N ALA A 406 -25.22 20.72 21.39
CA ALA A 406 -25.24 21.98 20.65
C ALA A 406 -26.29 22.03 19.54
N ASP A 407 -26.64 20.89 18.93
CA ASP A 407 -27.59 20.80 17.82
C ASP A 407 -28.44 19.53 17.93
N PRO A 408 -29.73 19.62 18.29
CA PRO A 408 -30.60 18.45 18.46
C PRO A 408 -30.85 17.70 17.16
N ALA A 409 -30.55 18.30 15.99
CA ALA A 409 -30.61 17.62 14.70
C ALA A 409 -29.35 16.79 14.39
N ARG A 410 -28.32 16.87 15.24
CA ARG A 410 -27.08 16.09 15.10
C ARG A 410 -27.03 14.96 16.12
N TYR A 411 -26.66 13.79 15.62
CA TYR A 411 -26.44 12.60 16.42
C TYR A 411 -24.98 12.17 16.31
N GLN A 412 -24.40 11.85 17.47
CA GLN A 412 -23.11 11.22 17.60
C GLN A 412 -23.33 9.72 17.82
N CYS A 413 -22.68 8.90 17.00
CA CYS A 413 -22.65 7.45 17.16
C CYS A 413 -21.24 7.03 17.54
N ARG A 414 -21.08 6.51 18.76
CA ARG A 414 -19.85 5.86 19.20
C ARG A 414 -20.02 4.35 19.03
N ILE A 415 -19.13 3.74 18.25
CA ILE A 415 -19.14 2.30 17.99
C ILE A 415 -17.92 1.72 18.70
N CYS A 416 -18.13 0.75 19.58
CA CYS A 416 -17.08 0.00 20.25
C CYS A 416 -17.03 -1.40 19.65
N LEU A 417 -15.93 -1.75 18.97
CA LEU A 417 -15.74 -3.07 18.35
C LEU A 417 -14.60 -3.82 19.01
N GLN A 418 -14.82 -5.10 19.31
CA GLN A 418 -13.80 -6.03 19.79
C GLN A 418 -13.63 -7.14 18.73
N PRO A 419 -12.52 -7.14 17.96
CA PRO A 419 -12.22 -8.19 16.99
C PRO A 419 -11.91 -9.54 17.64
N GLN A 420 -12.09 -10.63 16.89
CA GLN A 420 -11.85 -11.99 17.35
C GLN A 420 -10.45 -12.56 16.99
N TYR A 421 -9.84 -12.09 15.90
CA TYR A 421 -8.72 -12.79 15.22
C TYR A 421 -7.30 -12.60 15.79
N GLN A 422 -7.12 -12.29 17.07
CA GLN A 422 -5.78 -12.02 17.60
C GLN A 422 -5.39 -13.02 18.70
N TYR A 423 -4.49 -13.93 18.34
CA TYR A 423 -3.84 -14.88 19.25
C TYR A 423 -2.96 -14.18 20.29
N ASP A 424 -2.50 -12.95 20.03
CA ASP A 424 -1.69 -12.14 20.93
C ASP A 424 -2.51 -11.01 21.60
N ILE A 425 -2.94 -11.28 22.84
CA ILE A 425 -3.09 -10.31 23.94
C ILE A 425 -4.21 -9.24 23.84
N SER A 426 -5.00 -9.21 24.93
CA SER A 426 -5.95 -8.20 25.47
C SER A 426 -7.03 -7.54 24.58
N GLU A 427 -8.17 -7.29 25.22
CA GLU A 427 -9.40 -6.72 24.65
C GLU A 427 -9.14 -5.35 23.99
N ALA A 428 -8.90 -5.32 22.68
CA ALA A 428 -8.85 -4.09 21.90
C ALA A 428 -10.28 -3.59 21.65
N ASN A 429 -10.63 -2.44 22.24
CA ASN A 429 -11.86 -1.73 21.93
C ASN A 429 -11.56 -0.65 20.91
N VAL A 430 -12.05 -0.82 19.68
CA VAL A 430 -11.99 0.24 18.66
C VAL A 430 -13.16 1.17 18.86
N ASP A 431 -12.88 2.41 19.26
CA ASP A 431 -13.88 3.48 19.39
C ASP A 431 -13.92 4.34 18.12
N LEU A 432 -15.02 4.24 17.37
CA LEU A 432 -15.26 5.08 16.20
C LEU A 432 -16.39 6.07 16.50
N THR A 433 -16.14 7.34 16.25
CA THR A 433 -17.16 8.39 16.38
C THR A 433 -17.62 8.83 15.00
N LEU A 434 -18.91 8.67 14.73
CA LEU A 434 -19.55 9.13 13.50
C LEU A 434 -20.57 10.23 13.84
N TRP A 435 -20.58 11.27 13.02
CA TRP A 435 -21.53 12.38 13.14
C TRP A 435 -22.56 12.31 12.01
N PHE A 436 -23.82 12.46 12.38
CA PHE A 436 -24.95 12.47 11.45
C PHE A 436 -25.78 13.73 11.68
N SER A 437 -26.25 14.35 10.59
CA SER A 437 -27.25 15.41 10.66
C SER A 437 -28.55 14.94 10.00
N ARG A 438 -29.68 15.21 10.64
CA ARG A 438 -30.98 15.10 9.99
C ARG A 438 -31.15 16.31 9.05
N PRO A 439 -31.63 16.14 7.80
CA PRO A 439 -31.95 17.28 6.96
C PRO A 439 -32.99 18.16 7.67
N GLN A 440 -32.67 19.43 7.87
CA GLN A 440 -33.58 20.40 8.48
C GLN A 440 -34.78 20.58 7.54
N GLY A 441 -35.99 20.17 7.96
CA GLY A 441 -37.18 20.33 7.14
C GLY A 441 -38.49 19.75 7.66
N GLU A 442 -38.48 18.71 8.49
CA GLU A 442 -39.73 18.16 9.04
C GLU A 442 -39.89 18.58 10.51
N VAL A 443 -40.55 19.72 10.68
CA VAL A 443 -41.23 20.05 11.93
C VAL A 443 -42.26 18.93 12.17
N LEU A 444 -42.07 18.18 13.25
CA LEU A 444 -43.11 17.32 13.79
C LEU A 444 -44.30 18.22 14.17
N LEU A 445 -45.38 18.17 13.39
CA LEU A 445 -46.71 18.56 13.86
C LEU A 445 -47.38 17.36 14.52
#